data_AF-A0A2I6QL34-F1
#
_entry.id   AF-A0A2I6QL34-F1
#
_cell.length_a   1.000
_cell.length_b   1.000
_cell.length_c   1.000
_cell.angle_alpha   90.00
_cell.angle_beta   90.00
_cell.angle_gamma   90.00
#
_symmetry.space_group_name_H-M   'P 1'
#
loop_
_entity.id
_entity.type
_entity.pdbx_description
1 polymer ?
#
loop_
_entity_poly.entity_id
_entity_poly.type
_entity_poly.pdbx_seq_one_letter_code
_entity_poly.pdbx_strand_id
1 'polypeptide(L)'
;MAHADLADYIETRQEEITSVWVESVRQEPRIQSDVELSETGLRDHIPSVIAEICDLLRSNESPTIINTREARVHAYVRYRQGYRGREVVRELSLLRQALLDRIAEKLHHGAHELTIEAYLSAARLINIYIDEEISYAISVYAEAMKPAQ
;
A
#
# COMPACT_ATOMS: atom_id res chain seq x y z
N MET A 1 -12.92 15.22 -12.11
CA MET A 1 -11.84 14.20 -12.10
C MET A 1 -12.47 12.90 -11.62
N ALA A 2 -12.12 11.75 -12.19
CA ALA A 2 -12.69 10.50 -11.68
C ALA A 2 -12.21 10.30 -10.24
N HIS A 3 -13.06 9.77 -9.36
CA HIS A 3 -12.75 9.41 -7.97
C HIS A 3 -12.06 10.48 -7.08
N ALA A 4 -12.10 11.77 -7.44
CA ALA A 4 -11.43 12.83 -6.66
C ALA A 4 -11.93 12.90 -5.21
N ASP A 5 -13.24 12.80 -5.00
CA ASP A 5 -13.84 12.79 -3.65
C ASP A 5 -13.36 11.60 -2.81
N LEU A 6 -12.97 10.50 -3.47
CA LEU A 6 -12.41 9.34 -2.81
C LEU A 6 -10.93 9.52 -2.49
N ALA A 7 -10.16 10.06 -3.43
CA ALA A 7 -8.76 10.42 -3.19
C ALA A 7 -8.64 11.40 -2.02
N ASP A 8 -9.46 12.45 -2.00
CA ASP A 8 -9.47 13.45 -0.92
C ASP A 8 -9.91 12.81 0.42
N TYR A 9 -10.88 11.89 0.38
CA TYR A 9 -11.29 11.15 1.58
C TYR A 9 -10.17 10.27 2.16
N ILE A 10 -9.40 9.60 1.30
CA ILE A 10 -8.24 8.77 1.72
C ILE A 10 -7.12 9.68 2.25
N GLU A 11 -6.78 10.74 1.52
CA GLU A 11 -5.70 11.66 1.86
C GLU A 11 -5.95 12.37 3.19
N THR A 12 -7.18 12.86 3.43
CA THR A 12 -7.56 13.45 4.73
C THR A 12 -7.50 12.47 5.91
N ARG A 13 -7.43 11.16 5.66
CA ARG A 13 -7.36 10.09 6.66
C ARG A 13 -6.07 9.30 6.60
N GLN A 14 -5.06 9.79 5.89
CA GLN A 14 -3.78 9.11 5.70
C GLN A 14 -3.17 8.67 7.03
N GLU A 15 -3.18 9.53 8.05
CA GLU A 15 -2.60 9.20 9.37
C GLU A 15 -3.37 8.08 10.08
N GLU A 16 -4.70 8.07 9.98
CA GLU A 16 -5.52 7.01 10.56
C GLU A 16 -5.27 5.67 9.84
N ILE A 17 -5.22 5.68 8.50
CA ILE A 17 -4.92 4.50 7.69
C ILE A 17 -3.53 3.96 8.05
N THR A 18 -2.54 4.85 8.16
CA THR A 18 -1.17 4.51 8.53
C THR A 18 -1.12 3.89 9.93
N SER A 19 -1.84 4.45 10.90
CA SER A 19 -1.89 3.94 12.27
C SER A 19 -2.52 2.56 12.36
N VAL A 20 -3.65 2.35 11.68
CA VAL A 20 -4.33 1.04 11.59
C VAL A 20 -3.42 0.01 10.92
N TRP A 21 -2.73 0.41 9.85
CA TRP A 21 -1.77 -0.46 9.18
C TRP A 21 -0.60 -0.84 10.08
N VAL A 22 0.01 0.13 10.78
CA VAL A 22 1.10 -0.12 11.75
C VAL A 22 0.65 -1.12 12.79
N GLU A 23 -0.51 -0.91 13.42
CA GLU A 23 -1.06 -1.84 14.41
C GLU A 23 -1.25 -3.24 13.83
N SER A 24 -1.80 -3.33 12.62
CA SER A 24 -2.02 -4.60 11.92
C SER A 24 -0.71 -5.34 11.62
N VAL A 25 0.35 -4.60 11.26
CA VAL A 25 1.69 -5.18 11.05
C VAL A 25 2.25 -5.71 12.37
N ARG A 26 2.17 -4.93 13.46
CA ARG A 26 2.67 -5.34 14.78
C ARG A 26 1.96 -6.55 15.36
N GLN A 27 0.69 -6.74 15.00
CA GLN A 27 -0.13 -7.86 15.47
C GLN A 27 -0.04 -9.09 14.56
N GLU A 28 0.63 -9.00 13.40
CA GLU A 28 0.69 -10.08 12.43
C GLU A 28 1.81 -11.10 12.77
N PRO A 29 1.48 -12.32 13.25
CA PRO A 29 2.48 -13.29 13.69
C PRO A 29 3.41 -13.80 12.57
N ARG A 30 3.05 -13.59 11.31
CA ARG A 30 3.88 -13.96 10.15
C ARG A 30 4.93 -12.91 9.79
N ILE A 31 4.86 -11.72 10.38
CA ILE A 31 5.88 -10.67 10.29
C ILE A 31 6.66 -10.73 11.60
N GLN A 32 7.96 -11.01 11.50
CA GLN A 32 8.84 -11.19 12.65
C GLN A 32 10.02 -10.22 12.61
N SER A 33 10.35 -9.74 11.41
CA SER A 33 11.48 -8.84 11.18
C SER A 33 11.20 -7.39 11.58
N ASP A 34 9.96 -7.07 11.95
CA ASP A 34 9.55 -5.74 12.38
C ASP A 34 9.91 -5.44 13.85
N VAL A 35 10.15 -6.46 14.68
CA VAL A 35 10.29 -6.34 16.15
C VAL A 35 11.31 -5.28 16.58
N GLU A 36 12.45 -5.20 15.87
CA GLU A 36 13.50 -4.22 16.19
C GLU A 36 13.37 -2.91 15.40
N LEU A 37 12.42 -2.82 14.48
CA LEU A 37 12.20 -1.65 13.66
C LEU A 37 11.43 -0.59 14.46
N SER A 38 11.96 0.63 14.52
CA SER A 38 11.21 1.76 15.10
C SER A 38 9.90 2.00 14.35
N GLU A 39 8.87 2.50 15.03
CA GLU A 39 7.60 2.87 14.37
C GLU A 39 7.83 3.85 13.20
N THR A 40 8.71 4.84 13.39
CA THR A 40 9.08 5.80 12.35
C THR A 40 9.66 5.12 11.11
N GLY A 41 10.58 4.17 11.27
CA GLY A 41 11.14 3.41 10.15
C GLY A 41 10.18 2.35 9.57
N LEU A 42 9.11 2.00 10.30
CA LEU A 42 8.06 1.14 9.77
C LEU A 42 7.16 1.91 8.81
N ARG A 43 6.73 3.11 9.21
CA ARG A 43 5.68 3.89 8.52
C ARG A 43 6.19 4.94 7.52
N ASP A 44 7.49 5.17 7.44
CA ASP A 44 8.12 6.26 6.66
C ASP A 44 7.69 6.36 5.18
N HIS A 45 7.50 5.22 4.51
CA HIS A 45 7.13 5.13 3.11
C HIS A 45 5.61 5.16 2.86
N ILE A 46 4.79 4.91 3.88
CA ILE A 46 3.33 4.78 3.73
C ILE A 46 2.66 6.07 3.24
N PRO A 47 3.01 7.27 3.74
CA PRO A 47 2.45 8.52 3.21
C PRO A 47 2.64 8.67 1.71
N SER A 48 3.83 8.36 1.20
CA SER A 48 4.12 8.48 -0.23
C SER A 48 3.34 7.48 -1.07
N VAL A 49 3.23 6.21 -0.61
CA VAL A 49 2.40 5.19 -1.28
C VAL A 49 0.93 5.61 -1.34
N ILE A 50 0.38 6.15 -0.25
CA ILE A 50 -1.00 6.65 -0.23
C ILE A 50 -1.18 7.83 -1.19
N ALA A 51 -0.21 8.74 -1.25
CA ALA A 51 -0.23 9.86 -2.18
C ALA A 51 -0.23 9.39 -3.65
N GLU A 52 0.64 8.42 -4.01
CA GLU A 52 0.68 7.83 -5.37
C GLU A 52 -0.68 7.20 -5.75
N ILE A 53 -1.31 6.46 -4.82
CA ILE A 53 -2.65 5.90 -5.02
C ILE A 53 -3.70 7.00 -5.22
N CYS A 54 -3.68 8.07 -4.43
CA CYS A 54 -4.61 9.19 -4.55
C CYS A 54 -4.46 9.91 -5.90
N ASP A 55 -3.25 10.09 -6.40
CA ASP A 55 -2.99 10.71 -7.69
C ASP A 55 -3.49 9.84 -8.86
N LEU A 56 -3.31 8.52 -8.75
CA LEU A 56 -3.87 7.55 -9.71
C LEU A 56 -5.40 7.54 -9.69
N LEU A 57 -6.01 7.64 -8.50
CA LEU A 57 -7.47 7.76 -8.38
C LEU A 57 -8.00 9.02 -9.08
N ARG A 58 -7.37 10.18 -8.85
CA ARG A 58 -7.77 11.48 -9.45
C ARG A 58 -7.64 11.48 -10.97
N SER A 59 -6.53 10.92 -11.48
CA SER A 59 -6.23 10.84 -12.91
C SER A 59 -7.00 9.72 -13.62
N ASN A 60 -7.54 8.75 -12.86
CA ASN A 60 -8.13 7.50 -13.38
C ASN A 60 -7.17 6.70 -14.26
N GLU A 61 -5.87 6.80 -13.98
CA GLU A 61 -4.85 6.08 -14.71
C GLU A 61 -4.65 4.69 -14.11
N SER A 62 -4.38 3.71 -14.98
CA SER A 62 -3.96 2.39 -14.49
C SER A 62 -2.57 2.49 -13.89
N PRO A 63 -2.32 1.91 -12.70
CA PRO A 63 -0.99 1.85 -12.14
C PRO A 63 -0.03 1.17 -13.13
N THR A 64 1.19 1.69 -13.24
CA THR A 64 2.26 1.11 -14.05
C THR A 64 3.55 1.09 -13.24
N ILE A 65 4.54 0.30 -13.70
CA ILE A 65 5.92 0.27 -13.17
C ILE A 65 6.58 1.65 -13.03
N ILE A 66 6.11 2.68 -13.76
CA ILE A 66 6.64 4.05 -13.71
C ILE A 66 6.03 4.84 -12.54
N ASN A 67 4.80 4.50 -12.15
CA ASN A 67 4.00 5.21 -11.15
C ASN A 67 4.07 4.54 -9.77
N THR A 68 4.94 3.54 -9.61
CA THR A 68 5.22 2.80 -8.36
C THR A 68 6.68 3.03 -7.95
N ARG A 69 7.09 4.31 -7.83
CA ARG A 69 8.49 4.65 -7.55
C ARG A 69 8.87 4.31 -6.12
N GLU A 70 7.96 4.54 -5.19
CA GLU A 70 8.16 4.28 -3.77
C GLU A 70 8.21 2.77 -3.47
N ALA A 71 7.56 1.93 -4.30
CA ALA A 71 7.75 0.48 -4.31
C ALA A 71 9.21 0.07 -4.32
N ARG A 72 9.98 0.79 -5.15
CA ARG A 72 11.34 0.42 -5.43
C ARG A 72 12.25 0.67 -4.25
N VAL A 73 12.00 1.80 -3.60
CA VAL A 73 12.69 2.20 -2.38
C VAL A 73 12.27 1.28 -1.23
N HIS A 74 10.97 1.06 -1.03
CA HIS A 74 10.45 0.28 0.08
C HIS A 74 10.96 -1.17 0.07
N ALA A 75 10.81 -1.91 -1.03
CA ALA A 75 11.24 -3.31 -1.09
C ALA A 75 12.75 -3.47 -0.86
N TYR A 76 13.56 -2.55 -1.39
CA TYR A 76 15.00 -2.54 -1.18
C TYR A 76 15.37 -2.20 0.27
N VAL A 77 14.71 -1.20 0.87
CA VAL A 77 14.90 -0.83 2.28
C VAL A 77 14.57 -2.01 3.19
N ARG A 78 13.43 -2.68 2.99
CA ARG A 78 13.04 -3.87 3.75
C ARG A 78 14.03 -5.02 3.60
N TYR A 79 14.49 -5.27 2.37
CA TYR A 79 15.55 -6.25 2.14
C TYR A 79 16.80 -5.93 2.97
N ARG A 80 17.25 -4.67 2.99
CA ARG A 80 18.40 -4.21 3.79
C ARG A 80 18.16 -4.28 5.31
N GLN A 81 16.91 -4.21 5.74
CA GLN A 81 16.48 -4.38 7.13
C GLN A 81 16.31 -5.85 7.55
N GLY A 82 16.56 -6.82 6.65
CA GLY A 82 16.53 -8.25 6.96
C GLY A 82 15.15 -8.90 6.83
N TYR A 83 14.14 -8.17 6.33
CA TYR A 83 12.84 -8.75 6.04
C TYR A 83 12.94 -9.85 5.00
N ARG A 84 12.11 -10.89 5.13
CA ARG A 84 11.91 -11.88 4.08
C ARG A 84 10.87 -11.38 3.10
N GLY A 85 10.98 -11.76 1.82
CA GLY A 85 10.04 -11.32 0.79
C GLY A 85 8.57 -11.64 1.13
N ARG A 86 8.28 -12.76 1.79
CA ARG A 86 6.93 -13.10 2.26
C ARG A 86 6.36 -12.12 3.30
N GLU A 87 7.24 -11.51 4.11
CA GLU A 87 6.84 -10.53 5.13
C GLU A 87 6.48 -9.21 4.46
N VAL A 88 7.27 -8.78 3.47
CA VAL A 88 6.95 -7.60 2.65
C VAL A 88 5.63 -7.78 1.90
N VAL A 89 5.39 -8.94 1.29
CA VAL A 89 4.09 -9.27 0.66
C VAL A 89 2.95 -9.17 1.68
N ARG A 90 3.19 -9.54 2.94
CA ARG A 90 2.19 -9.45 3.99
C ARG A 90 1.93 -8.01 4.42
N GLU A 91 2.97 -7.19 4.61
CA GLU A 91 2.83 -5.75 4.88
C GLU A 91 2.00 -5.05 3.80
N LEU A 92 2.31 -5.30 2.53
CA LEU A 92 1.59 -4.75 1.37
C LEU A 92 0.13 -5.23 1.32
N SER A 93 -0.12 -6.49 1.69
CA SER A 93 -1.48 -7.03 1.76
C SER A 93 -2.30 -6.41 2.88
N LEU A 94 -1.68 -6.11 4.03
CA LEU A 94 -2.33 -5.41 5.14
C LEU A 94 -2.63 -3.95 4.77
N LEU A 95 -1.75 -3.30 4.02
CA LEU A 95 -2.00 -1.93 3.52
C LEU A 95 -3.20 -1.89 2.59
N ARG A 96 -3.29 -2.85 1.66
CA ARG A 96 -4.46 -3.02 0.78
C ARG A 96 -5.75 -3.14 1.60
N GLN A 97 -5.75 -3.97 2.65
CA GLN A 97 -6.92 -4.15 3.51
C GLN A 97 -7.31 -2.85 4.20
N ALA A 98 -6.36 -2.17 4.85
CA ALA A 98 -6.61 -0.89 5.53
C ALA A 98 -7.21 0.18 4.59
N LEU A 99 -6.72 0.25 3.35
CA LEU A 99 -7.27 1.15 2.33
C LEU A 99 -8.70 0.77 1.92
N LEU A 100 -8.94 -0.50 1.58
CA LEU A 100 -10.25 -0.96 1.13
C LEU A 100 -11.32 -0.87 2.22
N ASP A 101 -10.96 -1.22 3.45
CA ASP A 101 -11.85 -1.09 4.62
C ASP A 101 -12.21 0.38 4.84
N ARG A 102 -11.25 1.30 4.70
CA ARG A 102 -11.50 2.74 4.83
C ARG A 102 -12.45 3.27 3.76
N ILE A 103 -12.32 2.83 2.52
CA ILE A 103 -13.23 3.16 1.41
C ILE A 103 -14.62 2.58 1.69
N ALA A 104 -14.70 1.34 2.17
CA ALA A 104 -15.97 0.69 2.52
C ALA A 104 -16.69 1.43 3.66
N GLU A 105 -15.97 1.95 4.65
CA GLU A 105 -16.55 2.81 5.69
C GLU A 105 -17.22 4.06 5.10
N LYS A 106 -16.61 4.72 4.10
CA LYS A 106 -17.23 5.85 3.40
C LYS A 106 -18.54 5.45 2.73
N LEU A 107 -18.58 4.25 2.14
CA LEU A 107 -19.79 3.70 1.51
C LEU A 107 -20.90 3.44 2.55
N HIS A 108 -20.56 2.88 3.71
CA HIS A 108 -21.51 2.52 4.76
C HIS A 108 -22.12 3.72 5.50
N HIS A 109 -21.36 4.80 5.70
CA HIS A 109 -21.83 5.99 6.43
C HIS A 109 -22.77 6.89 5.62
N GLY A 110 -23.32 6.40 4.50
CA GLY A 110 -24.41 7.06 3.78
C GLY A 110 -24.04 8.38 3.12
N ALA A 111 -22.74 8.62 2.86
CA ALA A 111 -22.35 9.69 1.97
C ALA A 111 -23.02 9.40 0.62
N HIS A 112 -23.99 10.23 0.23
CA HIS A 112 -24.78 10.13 -1.00
C HIS A 112 -23.94 10.20 -2.30
N GLU A 113 -22.62 10.08 -2.22
CA GLU A 113 -21.64 10.38 -3.25
C GLU A 113 -20.86 9.14 -3.73
N LEU A 114 -20.72 8.07 -2.94
CA LEU A 114 -19.96 6.88 -3.36
C LEU A 114 -20.89 5.78 -3.88
N THR A 115 -20.82 5.48 -5.17
CA THR A 115 -21.53 4.35 -5.77
C THR A 115 -20.74 3.04 -5.62
N ILE A 116 -21.43 1.90 -5.72
CA ILE A 116 -20.76 0.59 -5.78
C ILE A 116 -19.79 0.52 -6.98
N GLU A 117 -20.14 1.14 -8.10
CA GLU A 117 -19.27 1.21 -9.28
C GLU A 117 -17.98 1.98 -8.98
N ALA A 118 -18.07 3.13 -8.30
CA ALA A 118 -16.91 3.91 -7.88
C ALA A 118 -16.03 3.13 -6.89
N TYR A 119 -16.64 2.44 -5.92
CA TYR A 119 -15.94 1.53 -5.01
C TYR A 119 -15.18 0.44 -5.77
N LEU A 120 -15.84 -0.25 -6.71
CA LEU A 120 -15.22 -1.33 -7.48
C LEU A 120 -14.08 -0.82 -8.37
N SER A 121 -14.23 0.36 -8.98
CA SER A 121 -13.19 0.99 -9.78
C SER A 121 -11.96 1.31 -8.93
N ALA A 122 -12.15 1.94 -7.76
CA ALA A 122 -11.07 2.26 -6.84
C ALA A 122 -10.39 1.00 -6.28
N ALA A 123 -11.17 -0.01 -5.90
CA ALA A 123 -10.65 -1.28 -5.40
C ALA A 123 -9.77 -1.99 -6.44
N ARG A 124 -10.17 -1.98 -7.72
CA ARG A 124 -9.35 -2.53 -8.82
C ARG A 124 -8.04 -1.77 -8.98
N LEU A 125 -8.09 -0.44 -8.94
CA LEU A 125 -6.89 0.40 -9.05
C LEU A 125 -5.91 0.10 -7.90
N ILE A 126 -6.39 0.06 -6.65
CA ILE A 126 -5.57 -0.27 -5.48
C ILE A 126 -5.00 -1.68 -5.59
N ASN A 127 -5.79 -2.66 -6.05
CA ASN A 127 -5.31 -4.02 -6.24
C ASN A 127 -4.15 -4.07 -7.24
N ILE A 128 -4.31 -3.45 -8.41
CA ILE A 128 -3.27 -3.40 -9.44
C ILE A 128 -2.02 -2.70 -8.91
N TYR A 129 -2.18 -1.57 -8.22
CA TYR A 129 -1.05 -0.85 -7.62
C TYR A 129 -0.26 -1.75 -6.67
N ILE A 130 -0.94 -2.40 -5.71
CA ILE A 130 -0.28 -3.28 -4.74
C ILE A 130 0.30 -4.54 -5.41
N ASP A 131 -0.29 -5.04 -6.50
CA ASP A 131 0.25 -6.17 -7.26
C ASP A 131 1.55 -5.79 -8.00
N GLU A 132 1.67 -4.56 -8.49
CA GLU A 132 2.93 -4.02 -9.04
C GLU A 132 4.00 -3.89 -7.95
N GLU A 133 3.64 -3.41 -6.76
CA GLU A 133 4.54 -3.36 -5.59
C GLU A 133 5.06 -4.75 -5.21
N ILE A 134 4.17 -5.75 -5.16
CA ILE A 134 4.50 -7.14 -4.88
C ILE A 134 5.41 -7.72 -5.98
N SER A 135 5.09 -7.46 -7.24
CA SER A 135 5.88 -7.93 -8.38
C SER A 135 7.31 -7.39 -8.33
N TYR A 136 7.46 -6.11 -8.01
CA TYR A 136 8.77 -5.50 -7.81
C TYR A 136 9.52 -6.08 -6.61
N ALA A 137 8.84 -6.26 -5.47
CA ALA A 137 9.46 -6.90 -4.31
C ALA A 137 9.99 -8.28 -4.68
N ILE A 138 9.22 -9.09 -5.40
CA ILE A 138 9.68 -10.40 -5.89
C ILE A 138 10.95 -10.26 -6.74
N SER A 139 11.02 -9.28 -7.64
CA SER A 139 12.23 -9.02 -8.44
C SER A 139 13.46 -8.71 -7.58
N VAL A 140 13.34 -7.84 -6.57
CA VAL A 140 14.44 -7.50 -5.65
C VAL A 140 14.97 -8.74 -4.95
N TYR A 141 14.08 -9.55 -4.37
CA TYR A 141 14.49 -10.74 -3.62
C TYR A 141 15.02 -11.83 -4.56
N ALA A 142 14.45 -11.99 -5.75
CA ALA A 142 14.93 -12.96 -6.74
C ALA A 142 16.32 -12.60 -7.29
N GLU A 143 16.58 -11.31 -7.52
CA GLU A 143 17.90 -10.83 -7.96
C GLU A 143 18.95 -10.97 -6.86
N ALA A 144 18.60 -10.71 -5.61
CA ALA A 144 19.48 -10.91 -4.47
C ALA A 144 19.91 -12.39 -4.26
N MET A 145 19.14 -13.35 -4.79
CA MET A 145 19.46 -14.78 -4.73
C MET A 145 20.31 -15.27 -5.91
N LYS A 146 20.57 -14.42 -6.92
CA LYS A 146 21.46 -14.80 -8.03
C LYS A 146 22.91 -14.80 -7.52
N PRO A 147 23.72 -15.83 -7.85
CA PRO A 147 25.14 -15.82 -7.52
C PRO A 147 25.81 -14.62 -8.19
N ALA A 148 26.72 -13.96 -7.48
CA ALA A 148 27.57 -12.92 -8.06
C ALA A 148 28.31 -13.53 -9.26
N GLN A 149 28.11 -12.94 -10.44
CA GLN A 149 28.79 -13.33 -11.69
C GLN A 149 30.26 -12.93 -11.67
#